data_AF-A0A7D5PI38-F1
#
_entry.id   AF-A0A7D5PI38-F1
#
_cell.length_a   1.000
_cell.length_b   1.000
_cell.length_c   1.000
_cell.angle_alpha   90.00
_cell.angle_beta   90.00
_cell.angle_gamma   90.00
#
_symmetry.space_group_name_H-M   'P 1'
#
loop_
_entity.id
_entity.type
_entity.pdbx_description
1 polymer ?
#
loop_
_entity_poly.entity_id
_entity_poly.type
_entity_poly.pdbx_seq_one_letter_code
_entity_poly.pdbx_strand_id
1 'polypeptide(L)' 'NDSYSENIFSYVNNINTHEGGTHLQGFRMGLTRTLKKYADASGLLDKLKFEISGDDFREGLTAIISV' A
#
# COMPACT_ATOMS: atom_id res chain seq x y z
N ASN A 1 -4.44 4.01 -13.82
CA ASN A 1 -4.67 4.96 -12.71
C ASN A 1 -3.51 5.90 -12.80
N ASP A 2 -3.76 7.10 -13.32
CA ASP A 2 -2.71 8.06 -13.68
C ASP A 2 -2.66 9.21 -12.66
N SER A 3 -3.39 9.04 -11.55
CA SER A 3 -3.39 9.95 -10.41
C SER A 3 -2.35 9.51 -9.40
N TYR A 4 -1.77 10.48 -8.71
CA TYR A 4 -0.88 10.26 -7.57
C TYR A 4 -1.65 10.02 -6.25
N SER A 5 -2.98 10.09 -6.29
CA SER A 5 -3.82 9.90 -5.09
C SER A 5 -3.98 8.42 -4.73
N GLU A 6 -3.71 8.11 -3.46
CA GLU A 6 -4.11 6.84 -2.84
C GLU A 6 -5.63 6.84 -2.65
N ASN A 7 -6.31 5.83 -3.20
CA ASN A 7 -7.76 5.67 -3.09
C ASN A 7 -8.09 4.33 -2.43
N ILE A 8 -8.18 4.32 -1.10
CA ILE A 8 -8.46 3.11 -0.33
C ILE A 8 -9.84 3.19 0.31
N PHE A 9 -10.65 2.17 0.07
CA PHE A 9 -11.94 1.96 0.73
C PHE A 9 -11.84 0.78 1.69
N SER A 10 -12.33 0.93 2.91
CA SER A 10 -12.22 -0.12 3.92
C SER A 10 -13.56 -0.41 4.57
N TYR A 11 -13.87 -1.68 4.77
CA TYR A 11 -15.15 -2.17 5.27
C TYR A 11 -14.94 -3.25 6.32
N VAL A 12 -15.80 -3.24 7.33
CA VAL A 12 -15.93 -4.32 8.31
C VAL A 12 -17.39 -4.73 8.37
N ASN A 13 -17.70 -6.00 8.08
CA ASN A 13 -19.08 -6.50 8.00
C ASN A 13 -19.98 -5.60 7.12
N ASN A 14 -19.50 -5.26 5.92
CA ASN A 14 -20.18 -4.39 4.94
C ASN A 14 -20.36 -2.91 5.37
N ILE A 15 -19.87 -2.51 6.53
CA ILE A 15 -19.92 -1.11 7.00
C ILE A 15 -18.62 -0.40 6.62
N ASN A 16 -18.72 0.74 5.94
CA ASN A 16 -17.57 1.55 5.54
C ASN A 16 -16.89 2.19 6.76
N THR A 17 -15.64 1.82 7.01
CA THR A 17 -14.78 2.40 8.04
C THR A 17 -14.00 3.58 7.47
N HIS A 18 -14.58 4.79 7.54
CA HIS A 18 -14.02 6.01 6.94
C HIS A 18 -12.65 6.40 7.52
N GLU A 19 -12.46 6.20 8.82
CA GLU A 19 -11.18 6.43 9.50
C GLU A 19 -10.21 5.24 9.38
N GLY A 20 -10.64 4.16 8.72
CA GLY A 20 -9.91 2.90 8.64
C GLY A 20 -9.95 2.09 9.94
N GLY A 21 -8.80 1.56 10.34
CA GLY A 21 -8.67 0.70 11.50
C GLY A 21 -7.45 -0.22 11.40
N THR A 22 -7.41 -1.24 12.26
CA THR A 22 -6.30 -2.21 12.31
C THR A 22 -6.13 -2.99 11.01
N HIS A 23 -7.22 -3.30 10.31
CA HIS A 23 -7.24 -3.92 8.99
C HIS A 23 -6.53 -3.06 7.93
N LEU A 24 -6.82 -1.74 7.92
CA LEU A 24 -6.16 -0.81 7.00
C LEU A 24 -4.67 -0.65 7.33
N GLN A 25 -4.32 -0.49 8.60
CA GLN A 25 -2.91 -0.40 9.04
C GLN A 25 -2.15 -1.69 8.71
N GLY A 26 -2.75 -2.84 8.97
CA GLY A 26 -2.19 -4.15 8.64
C GLY A 26 -1.98 -4.32 7.13
N PHE A 27 -2.94 -3.91 6.31
CA PHE A 27 -2.82 -3.90 4.86
C PHE A 27 -1.64 -3.03 4.40
N ARG A 28 -1.56 -1.77 4.87
CA ARG A 28 -0.47 -0.84 4.51
C ARG A 28 0.91 -1.39 4.87
N MET A 29 1.05 -1.96 6.07
CA MET A 29 2.31 -2.59 6.50
C MET A 29 2.65 -3.83 5.68
N GLY A 30 1.67 -4.71 5.46
CA GLY A 30 1.85 -5.95 4.68
C GLY A 30 2.24 -5.67 3.23
N LEU A 31 1.58 -4.70 2.60
CA LEU A 31 1.86 -4.26 1.24
C LEU A 31 3.30 -3.73 1.13
N THR A 32 3.65 -2.75 1.96
CA THR A 32 4.99 -2.14 1.98
C THR A 32 6.09 -3.19 2.15
N ARG A 33 5.92 -4.10 3.13
CA ARG A 33 6.91 -5.16 3.40
C ARG A 33 7.07 -6.11 2.22
N THR A 34 5.97 -6.50 1.59
CA THR A 34 5.97 -7.47 0.49
C THR A 34 6.62 -6.88 -0.76
N LEU A 35 6.25 -5.65 -1.12
CA LEU A 35 6.80 -4.97 -2.30
C LEU A 35 8.27 -4.62 -2.11
N LYS A 36 8.67 -4.16 -0.91
CA LYS A 36 10.09 -3.92 -0.62
C LYS A 36 10.92 -5.20 -0.77
N LYS A 37 10.48 -6.31 -0.14
CA LYS A 37 11.14 -7.61 -0.27
C LYS A 37 11.27 -8.06 -1.73
N TYR A 38 10.23 -7.86 -2.54
CA TYR A 38 10.26 -8.18 -3.96
C TYR A 38 11.25 -7.30 -4.73
N ALA A 39 11.27 -5.99 -4.45
CA ALA A 39 12.16 -5.05 -5.11
C ALA A 39 13.64 -5.30 -4.76
N ASP A 40 13.93 -5.64 -3.50
CA ASP A 40 15.26 -6.09 -3.05
C ASP A 40 15.68 -7.37 -3.80
N ALA A 41 14.83 -8.39 -3.81
CA ALA A 41 15.14 -9.69 -4.40
C ALA A 41 15.31 -9.67 -5.94
N SER A 42 14.70 -8.70 -6.61
CA SER A 42 14.79 -8.52 -8.06
C SER A 42 15.91 -7.57 -8.50
N GLY A 43 16.65 -6.97 -7.56
CA GLY A 43 17.68 -5.96 -7.85
C GLY A 43 17.11 -4.66 -8.44
N LEU A 44 15.79 -4.45 -8.33
CA LEU A 44 15.13 -3.22 -8.81
C LEU A 44 15.67 -1.98 -8.08
N LEU A 45 16.04 -2.14 -6.81
CA LEU A 45 16.53 -1.07 -5.95
C LEU A 45 18.01 -0.74 -6.17
N ASP A 46 18.80 -1.62 -6.79
CA ASP A 46 20.25 -1.45 -6.95
C ASP A 46 20.62 -0.23 -7.82
N LYS A 47 19.71 0.20 -8.70
CA LYS A 47 19.89 1.36 -9.59
C LYS A 47 19.28 2.65 -9.04
N LEU A 48 18.52 2.57 -7.95
CA LEU A 48 17.89 3.72 -7.31
C LEU A 48 18.86 4.37 -6.33
N LYS A 49 19.04 5.69 -6.47
CA LYS A 49 19.93 6.49 -5.59
C LYS A 49 19.25 6.97 -4.31
N PHE A 50 18.00 6.56 -4.07
CA PHE A 50 17.19 6.97 -2.93
C PHE A 50 16.45 5.77 -2.36
N GLU A 51 16.14 5.83 -1.06
CA GLU A 51 15.34 4.81 -0.40
C GLU A 51 13.87 4.94 -0.80
N ILE A 52 13.24 3.82 -1.18
CA ILE A 52 11.79 3.77 -1.42
C ILE A 52 11.05 3.67 -0.07
N SER A 53 10.08 4.56 0.11
CA SER A 53 9.18 4.63 1.25
C SER A 53 7.89 3.81 1.01
N GLY A 54 7.11 3.61 2.08
CA GLY A 54 5.81 2.95 1.97
C GLY A 54 4.75 3.78 1.22
N ASP A 55 4.93 5.10 1.12
CA ASP A 55 4.02 5.98 0.38
C ASP A 55 4.21 5.83 -1.14
N ASP A 56 5.45 5.66 -1.60
CA ASP A 56 5.78 5.45 -3.02
C ASP A 56 5.09 4.21 -3.60
N PHE A 57 4.93 3.16 -2.78
CA PHE A 57 4.22 1.95 -3.19
C PHE A 57 2.69 2.10 -3.25
N ARG A 58 2.15 3.15 -2.63
CA ARG A 58 0.71 3.40 -2.51
C ARG A 58 0.25 4.58 -3.37
N GLU A 59 1.19 5.32 -3.94
CA GLU A 59 0.93 6.34 -4.93
C GLU A 59 0.20 5.74 -6.13
N GLY A 60 -0.97 6.31 -6.45
CA GLY A 60 -1.85 5.80 -7.53
C GLY A 60 -2.46 4.42 -7.27
N LEU A 61 -2.43 3.91 -6.03
CA LEU A 61 -3.10 2.67 -5.66
C LEU A 61 -4.59 2.91 -5.42
N THR A 62 -5.43 2.09 -6.04
CA THR A 62 -6.84 1.96 -5.66
C THR A 62 -7.09 0.56 -5.11
N ALA A 63 -7.61 0.47 -3.89
CA ALA A 63 -7.85 -0.80 -3.22
C ALA A 63 -9.13 -0.80 -2.38
N ILE A 64 -9.75 -1.97 -2.26
CA ILE A 64 -10.88 -2.24 -1.36
C ILE A 64 -10.44 -3.30 -0.35
N ILE A 65 -10.55 -2.99 0.94
CA ILE A 65 -10.34 -3.96 2.03
C ILE A 65 -11.70 -4.26 2.66
N SER A 66 -12.16 -5.50 2.57
CA SER A 66 -13.38 -5.95 3.25
C SER A 66 -13.01 -7.08 4.20
N VAL A 67 -13.31 -6.88 5.49
CA VAL A 67 -13.11 -7.85 6.57
C VAL A 67 -14.45 -8.28 7.15
#